data_AF-A0A930FLK0-F1
#
_entry.id   AF-A0A930FLK0-F1
#
_cell.length_a   1.000
_cell.length_b   1.000
_cell.length_c   1.000
_cell.angle_alpha   90.00
_cell.angle_beta   90.00
_cell.angle_gamma   90.00
#
_symmetry.space_group_name_H-M   'P 1'
#
loop_
_entity.id
_entity.type
_entity.pdbx_description
1 polymer ?
#
loop_
_entity_poly.entity_id
_entity_poly.type
_entity_poly.pdbx_seq_one_letter_code
_entity_poly.pdbx_strand_id
1 'polypeptide(L)'
;YSKLSFLEKVKEMEDKIAKKEDIYNNALLVGNAFYNASYFGSVRFFYYNSIIDEYSYRVSPEYWDVLLNMKQAKKYYILAKEYASNDEQKARIIYMLAKVERNEYYNKNFFCKDEYTRESLDKGLHYRWEAFEELRGYAHTKYYQEVIAECGYFKRFVD
;
A
#
# COMPACT_ATOMS: atom_id res chain seq x y z
N TYR A 1 7.18 12.04 -14.74
CA TYR A 1 6.10 11.41 -15.50
C TYR A 1 4.98 12.41 -15.72
N SER A 2 4.48 12.56 -16.95
CA SER A 2 3.13 13.06 -17.21
C SER A 2 2.08 12.00 -16.85
N LYS A 3 0.80 12.36 -16.72
CA LYS A 3 -0.31 11.40 -16.50
C LYS A 3 -0.29 10.26 -17.52
N LEU A 4 -0.15 10.60 -18.81
CA LEU A 4 -0.10 9.62 -19.89
C LEU A 4 1.12 8.70 -19.78
N SER A 5 2.32 9.26 -19.65
CA SER A 5 3.55 8.45 -19.55
C SER A 5 3.58 7.52 -18.32
N PHE A 6 2.90 7.90 -17.24
CA PHE A 6 2.73 7.02 -16.08
C PHE A 6 1.85 5.82 -16.44
N LEU A 7 0.69 6.06 -17.06
CA LEU A 7 -0.24 5.00 -17.45
C LEU A 7 0.37 4.06 -18.49
N GLU A 8 1.10 4.61 -19.47
CA GLU A 8 1.87 3.82 -20.45
C GLU A 8 2.89 2.94 -19.75
N LYS A 9 3.57 3.46 -18.72
CA LYS A 9 4.54 2.67 -17.96
C LYS A 9 3.88 1.57 -17.15
N VAL A 10 2.75 1.83 -16.50
CA VAL A 10 1.97 0.80 -15.78
C VAL A 10 1.57 -0.31 -16.75
N LYS A 11 1.03 0.05 -17.91
CA LYS A 11 0.65 -0.90 -18.95
C LYS A 11 1.84 -1.72 -19.43
N GLU A 12 2.98 -1.10 -19.68
CA GLU A 12 4.21 -1.81 -20.08
C GLU A 12 4.60 -2.87 -19.04
N MET A 13 4.52 -2.55 -17.73
CA MET A 13 4.86 -3.51 -16.67
C MET A 13 3.83 -4.64 -16.58
N GLU A 14 2.53 -4.35 -16.75
CA GLU A 14 1.48 -5.37 -16.81
C GLU A 14 1.67 -6.32 -18.00
N ASP A 15 2.02 -5.78 -19.18
CA ASP A 15 2.29 -6.57 -20.37
C ASP A 15 3.53 -7.48 -20.16
N LYS A 16 4.56 -7.00 -19.43
CA LYS A 16 5.73 -7.81 -19.04
C LYS A 16 5.38 -8.93 -18.05
N ILE A 17 4.52 -8.66 -17.07
CA ILE A 17 4.00 -9.68 -16.14
C ILE A 17 3.27 -10.78 -16.94
N ALA A 18 2.41 -10.39 -17.90
CA ALA A 18 1.68 -11.34 -18.74
C ALA A 18 2.62 -12.23 -19.58
N LYS A 19 3.76 -11.70 -20.00
CA LYS A 19 4.83 -12.43 -20.71
C LYS A 19 5.76 -13.22 -19.77
N LYS A 20 5.52 -13.18 -18.46
CA LYS A 20 6.35 -13.79 -17.40
C LYS A 20 7.78 -13.24 -17.35
N GLU A 21 7.96 -11.99 -17.77
CA GLU A 21 9.24 -11.29 -17.69
C GLU A 21 9.36 -10.59 -16.34
N ASP A 22 10.42 -10.89 -15.58
CA ASP A 22 10.77 -10.22 -14.31
C ASP A 22 9.56 -9.91 -13.40
N ILE A 23 8.79 -10.97 -13.09
CA ILE A 23 7.46 -10.83 -12.46
C ILE A 23 7.57 -10.10 -11.11
N TYR A 24 8.58 -10.39 -10.30
CA TYR A 24 8.77 -9.72 -9.01
C TYR A 24 8.86 -8.20 -9.15
N ASN A 25 9.79 -7.70 -9.96
CA ASN A 25 10.02 -6.27 -10.07
C ASN A 25 8.84 -5.58 -10.75
N ASN A 26 8.28 -6.18 -11.81
CA ASN A 26 7.16 -5.60 -12.52
C ASN A 26 5.89 -5.55 -11.64
N ALA A 27 5.59 -6.63 -10.90
CA ALA A 27 4.45 -6.65 -9.98
C ALA A 27 4.63 -5.65 -8.83
N LEU A 28 5.84 -5.53 -8.27
CA LEU A 28 6.15 -4.50 -7.27
C LEU A 28 5.94 -3.08 -7.83
N LEU A 29 6.38 -2.81 -9.06
CA LEU A 29 6.20 -1.50 -9.70
C LEU A 29 4.71 -1.18 -9.91
N VAL A 30 3.92 -2.14 -10.42
CA VAL A 30 2.48 -1.95 -10.62
C VAL A 30 1.75 -1.79 -9.28
N GLY A 31 2.09 -2.58 -8.27
CA GLY A 31 1.54 -2.45 -6.92
C GLY A 31 1.82 -1.06 -6.32
N ASN A 32 3.06 -0.57 -6.45
CA ASN A 32 3.44 0.78 -6.04
C ASN A 32 2.68 1.85 -6.82
N ALA A 33 2.45 1.66 -8.13
CA ALA A 33 1.71 2.60 -8.94
C ALA A 33 0.27 2.77 -8.43
N PHE A 34 -0.45 1.65 -8.18
CA PHE A 34 -1.79 1.69 -7.60
C PHE A 34 -1.81 2.25 -6.18
N TYR A 35 -0.88 1.83 -5.32
CA TYR A 35 -0.78 2.37 -3.96
C TYR A 35 -0.56 3.88 -3.99
N ASN A 36 0.38 4.36 -4.82
CA ASN A 36 0.73 5.77 -4.86
C ASN A 36 -0.35 6.65 -5.50
N ALA A 37 -1.18 6.10 -6.39
CA ALA A 37 -2.33 6.79 -6.96
C ALA A 37 -3.54 6.87 -6.01
N SER A 38 -3.55 6.11 -4.92
CA SER A 38 -4.58 6.17 -3.89
C SER A 38 -4.47 7.43 -3.01
N TYR A 39 -5.47 7.65 -2.16
CA TYR A 39 -5.47 8.70 -1.13
C TYR A 39 -4.24 8.60 -0.19
N PHE A 40 -3.80 7.39 0.12
CA PHE A 40 -2.66 7.11 1.01
C PHE A 40 -1.30 7.23 0.32
N GLY A 41 -1.31 7.47 -0.98
CA GLY A 41 -0.15 7.59 -1.83
C GLY A 41 0.37 9.01 -1.97
N SER A 42 1.43 9.14 -2.77
CA SER A 42 2.08 10.43 -3.06
C SER A 42 1.62 11.09 -4.36
N VAL A 43 0.86 10.39 -5.21
CA VAL A 43 0.59 10.80 -6.59
C VAL A 43 -0.83 11.37 -6.69
N ARG A 44 -1.08 12.44 -5.92
CA ARG A 44 -2.41 13.06 -5.79
C ARG A 44 -2.94 13.67 -7.09
N PHE A 45 -2.07 13.97 -8.05
CA PHE A 45 -2.48 14.54 -9.35
C PHE A 45 -3.46 13.64 -10.13
N PHE A 46 -3.57 12.35 -9.78
CA PHE A 46 -4.56 11.45 -10.38
C PHE A 46 -6.00 11.78 -9.98
N TYR A 47 -6.21 12.40 -8.83
CA TYR A 47 -7.54 12.76 -8.34
C TYR A 47 -7.72 14.25 -8.06
N TYR A 48 -6.64 15.03 -8.03
CA TYR A 48 -6.68 16.50 -8.11
C TYR A 48 -6.93 16.93 -9.57
N ASN A 49 -8.18 16.83 -9.99
CA ASN A 49 -8.68 17.24 -11.30
C ASN A 49 -10.20 17.41 -11.26
N SER A 50 -10.77 18.02 -12.30
CA SER A 50 -12.20 18.37 -12.37
C SER A 50 -13.19 17.20 -12.37
N ILE A 51 -12.75 15.94 -12.41
CA ILE A 51 -13.62 14.75 -12.36
C ILE A 51 -13.86 14.30 -10.92
N ILE A 52 -12.79 14.24 -10.12
CA ILE A 52 -12.87 13.78 -8.72
C ILE A 52 -12.86 14.97 -7.75
N ASP A 53 -12.04 15.98 -8.04
CA ASP A 53 -11.98 17.27 -7.33
C ASP A 53 -11.85 17.16 -5.80
N GLU A 54 -11.29 16.05 -5.31
CA GLU A 54 -11.19 15.74 -3.88
C GLU A 54 -9.89 16.31 -3.30
N TYR A 55 -9.95 17.50 -2.69
CA TYR A 55 -8.80 18.15 -2.03
C TYR A 55 -8.86 18.12 -0.50
N SER A 56 -9.95 17.61 0.07
CA SER A 56 -10.17 17.64 1.51
C SER A 56 -9.31 16.58 2.24
N TYR A 57 -9.14 16.78 3.55
CA TYR A 57 -8.51 15.79 4.44
C TYR A 57 -9.36 14.52 4.63
N ARG A 58 -10.63 14.57 4.22
CA ARG A 58 -11.56 13.45 4.17
C ARG A 58 -11.99 13.23 2.74
N VAL A 59 -11.97 11.97 2.32
CA VAL A 59 -12.53 11.56 1.03
C VAL A 59 -14.04 11.47 1.15
N SER A 60 -14.75 12.11 0.23
CA SER A 60 -16.21 12.08 0.14
C SER A 60 -16.71 10.66 -0.18
N PRO A 61 -17.87 10.22 0.37
CA PRO A 61 -18.34 8.84 0.25
C PRO A 61 -18.40 8.28 -1.17
N GLU A 62 -18.77 9.10 -2.15
CA GLU A 62 -18.82 8.76 -3.57
C GLU A 62 -17.47 8.37 -4.18
N TYR A 63 -16.36 8.72 -3.54
CA TYR A 63 -15.00 8.44 -4.02
C TYR A 63 -14.27 7.38 -3.20
N TRP A 64 -14.88 6.80 -2.17
CA TRP A 64 -14.23 5.78 -1.34
C TRP A 64 -13.73 4.58 -2.16
N ASP A 65 -14.55 4.08 -3.09
CA ASP A 65 -14.22 2.92 -3.91
C ASP A 65 -13.06 3.16 -4.89
N VAL A 66 -12.78 4.42 -5.22
CA VAL A 66 -11.72 4.80 -6.17
C VAL A 66 -10.44 5.21 -5.42
N LEU A 67 -10.56 6.02 -4.36
CA LEU A 67 -9.41 6.64 -3.69
C LEU A 67 -8.92 5.87 -2.47
N LEU A 68 -9.81 5.18 -1.75
CA LEU A 68 -9.44 4.45 -0.54
C LEU A 68 -9.18 2.95 -0.80
N ASN A 69 -9.58 2.45 -1.97
CA ASN A 69 -9.51 1.04 -2.31
C ASN A 69 -8.07 0.56 -2.56
N MET A 70 -7.66 -0.48 -1.82
CA MET A 70 -6.32 -1.08 -1.92
C MET A 70 -6.26 -2.35 -2.77
N LYS A 71 -7.37 -2.80 -3.36
CA LYS A 71 -7.49 -4.11 -4.02
C LYS A 71 -6.43 -4.35 -5.09
N GLN A 72 -6.16 -3.36 -5.93
CA GLN A 72 -5.16 -3.50 -7.00
C GLN A 72 -3.74 -3.53 -6.45
N ALA A 73 -3.39 -2.63 -5.53
CA ALA A 73 -2.08 -2.66 -4.87
C ALA A 73 -1.84 -4.02 -4.18
N LYS A 74 -2.83 -4.51 -3.43
CA LYS A 74 -2.80 -5.81 -2.74
C LYS A 74 -2.57 -6.97 -3.72
N LYS A 75 -3.34 -7.01 -4.81
CA LYS A 75 -3.21 -8.04 -5.87
C LYS A 75 -1.77 -8.15 -6.36
N TYR A 76 -1.17 -7.03 -6.73
CA TYR A 76 0.18 -7.02 -7.29
C TYR A 76 1.28 -7.24 -6.23
N TYR A 77 1.08 -6.82 -4.98
CA TYR A 77 2.00 -7.18 -3.91
C TYR A 77 1.93 -8.67 -3.56
N ILE A 78 0.75 -9.31 -3.57
CA ILE A 78 0.65 -10.76 -3.41
C ILE A 78 1.41 -11.47 -4.53
N LEU A 79 1.22 -11.04 -5.78
CA LEU A 79 1.97 -11.59 -6.93
C LEU A 79 3.48 -11.38 -6.77
N ALA A 80 3.92 -10.19 -6.35
CA ALA A 80 5.34 -9.94 -6.10
C ALA A 80 5.88 -10.85 -4.98
N LYS A 81 5.09 -11.12 -3.92
CA LYS A 81 5.48 -12.02 -2.83
C LYS A 81 5.73 -13.44 -3.33
N GLU A 82 4.87 -13.94 -4.22
CA GLU A 82 4.99 -15.29 -4.83
C GLU A 82 6.29 -15.46 -5.62
N TYR A 83 6.79 -14.39 -6.24
CA TYR A 83 7.99 -14.40 -7.09
C TYR A 83 9.24 -13.81 -6.41
N ALA A 84 9.16 -13.50 -5.11
CA ALA A 84 10.31 -13.02 -4.35
C ALA A 84 11.34 -14.15 -4.17
N SER A 85 12.56 -13.91 -4.64
CA SER A 85 13.63 -14.92 -4.69
C SER A 85 14.50 -15.00 -3.45
N ASN A 86 14.41 -14.00 -2.56
CA ASN A 86 15.21 -13.91 -1.34
C ASN A 86 14.47 -13.16 -0.23
N ASP A 87 15.06 -13.22 0.97
CA ASP A 87 14.46 -12.65 2.17
C ASP A 87 14.36 -11.13 2.14
N GLU A 88 15.30 -10.41 1.51
CA GLU A 88 15.21 -8.96 1.31
C GLU A 88 13.97 -8.59 0.50
N GLN A 89 13.74 -9.32 -0.60
CA GLN A 89 12.58 -9.13 -1.45
C GLN A 89 11.28 -9.46 -0.72
N LYS A 90 11.25 -10.54 0.08
CA LYS A 90 10.07 -10.91 0.88
C LYS A 90 9.78 -9.88 1.96
N ALA A 91 10.78 -9.47 2.74
CA ALA A 91 10.66 -8.44 3.77
C ALA A 91 10.09 -7.15 3.16
N ARG A 92 10.57 -6.75 1.98
CA ARG A 92 10.06 -5.60 1.23
C ARG A 92 8.57 -5.71 0.90
N ILE A 93 8.16 -6.83 0.32
CA ILE A 93 6.76 -7.00 -0.08
C ILE A 93 5.83 -7.16 1.13
N ILE A 94 6.24 -7.88 2.15
CA ILE A 94 5.47 -8.04 3.39
C ILE A 94 5.24 -6.68 4.05
N TYR A 95 6.25 -5.81 4.08
CA TYR A 95 6.04 -4.45 4.57
C TYR A 95 5.03 -3.66 3.74
N MET A 96 5.04 -3.80 2.40
CA MET A 96 4.03 -3.16 1.55
C MET A 96 2.62 -3.72 1.80
N LEU A 97 2.50 -5.02 2.04
CA LEU A 97 1.24 -5.65 2.45
C LEU A 97 0.76 -5.15 3.81
N ALA A 98 1.66 -4.92 4.76
CA ALA A 98 1.30 -4.34 6.06
C ALA A 98 0.73 -2.92 5.94
N LYS A 99 1.26 -2.11 5.02
CA LYS A 99 0.69 -0.79 4.71
C LYS A 99 -0.72 -0.91 4.13
N VAL A 100 -0.94 -1.87 3.23
CA VAL A 100 -2.27 -2.16 2.67
C VAL A 100 -3.25 -2.62 3.75
N GLU A 101 -2.85 -3.58 4.58
CA GLU A 101 -3.66 -4.13 5.69
C GLU A 101 -4.10 -3.01 6.64
N ARG A 102 -3.16 -2.13 7.00
CA ARG A 102 -3.45 -0.93 7.77
C ARG A 102 -4.48 -0.05 7.08
N ASN A 103 -4.26 0.34 5.83
CA ASN A 103 -5.20 1.21 5.11
C ASN A 103 -6.60 0.59 5.04
N GLU A 104 -6.71 -0.71 4.75
CA GLU A 104 -8.00 -1.44 4.74
C GLU A 104 -8.69 -1.39 6.10
N TYR A 105 -7.95 -1.62 7.19
CA TYR A 105 -8.48 -1.48 8.55
C TYR A 105 -8.92 -0.05 8.85
N TYR A 106 -8.10 0.96 8.53
CA TYR A 106 -8.43 2.35 8.84
C TYR A 106 -9.64 2.83 8.00
N ASN A 107 -9.76 2.37 6.76
CA ASN A 107 -10.94 2.63 5.93
C ASN A 107 -12.21 2.08 6.57
N LYS A 108 -12.21 0.78 6.85
CA LYS A 108 -13.37 0.08 7.43
C LYS A 108 -13.77 0.63 8.79
N ASN A 109 -12.80 1.01 9.61
CA ASN A 109 -13.05 1.36 11.00
C ASN A 109 -13.18 2.87 11.24
N PHE A 110 -12.69 3.73 10.33
CA PHE A 110 -12.67 5.19 10.52
C PHE A 110 -13.04 6.02 9.28
N PHE A 111 -12.39 5.85 8.14
CA PHE A 111 -12.61 6.77 7.00
C PHE A 111 -13.98 6.58 6.35
N CYS A 112 -14.45 5.34 6.27
CA CYS A 112 -15.75 4.99 5.67
C CYS A 112 -16.86 4.92 6.72
N LYS A 113 -16.91 5.89 7.64
CA LYS A 113 -17.95 6.03 8.67
C LYS A 113 -18.37 7.49 8.83
N ASP A 114 -19.66 7.69 9.08
CA ASP A 114 -20.27 9.02 9.24
C ASP A 114 -19.76 9.75 10.50
N GLU A 115 -19.53 9.02 11.59
CA GLU A 115 -18.96 9.54 12.83
C GLU A 115 -17.65 8.82 13.19
N TYR A 116 -16.63 9.59 13.59
CA TYR A 116 -15.38 9.04 14.13
C TYR A 116 -15.00 9.76 15.43
N THR A 117 -14.46 9.00 16.39
CA THR A 117 -13.90 9.55 17.63
C THR A 117 -12.39 9.34 17.66
N ARG A 118 -11.67 10.19 18.41
CA ARG A 118 -10.21 10.06 18.58
C ARG A 118 -9.80 8.70 19.18
N GLU A 119 -10.61 8.16 20.09
CA GLU A 119 -10.42 6.83 20.72
C GLU A 119 -10.40 5.69 19.69
N SER A 120 -11.13 5.86 18.59
CA SER A 120 -11.18 4.91 17.50
C SER A 120 -9.77 4.76 16.87
N LEU A 121 -9.07 5.87 16.64
CA LEU A 121 -7.71 5.87 16.04
C LEU A 121 -6.68 5.17 16.94
N ASP A 122 -6.78 5.36 18.26
CA ASP A 122 -5.84 4.75 19.22
C ASP A 122 -5.94 3.22 19.23
N LYS A 123 -7.14 2.65 19.06
CA LYS A 123 -7.31 1.18 18.93
C LYS A 123 -6.57 0.62 17.71
N GLY A 124 -6.47 1.39 16.62
CA GLY A 124 -5.68 1.01 15.44
C GLY A 124 -4.17 1.02 15.69
N LEU A 125 -3.67 1.74 16.69
CA LEU A 125 -2.24 1.71 17.04
C LEU A 125 -1.85 0.41 17.76
N HIS A 126 -2.82 -0.25 18.41
CA HIS A 126 -2.63 -1.49 19.18
C HIS A 126 -3.13 -2.74 18.45
N TYR A 127 -3.55 -2.61 17.18
CA TYR A 127 -4.04 -3.74 16.40
C TYR A 127 -2.87 -4.67 16.01
N ARG A 128 -3.12 -5.98 16.06
CA ARG A 128 -2.15 -7.01 15.66
C ARG A 128 -2.23 -7.22 14.15
N TRP A 129 -1.27 -6.68 13.41
CA TRP A 129 -1.19 -6.75 11.95
C TRP A 129 -0.52 -8.06 11.51
N GLU A 130 -1.20 -8.88 10.71
CA GLU A 130 -0.69 -10.17 10.25
C GLU A 130 0.60 -10.01 9.44
N ALA A 131 0.68 -8.99 8.59
CA ALA A 131 1.88 -8.75 7.80
C ALA A 131 3.06 -8.25 8.66
N PHE A 132 2.81 -7.51 9.74
CA PHE A 132 3.90 -7.17 10.67
C PHE A 132 4.36 -8.37 11.49
N GLU A 133 3.44 -9.26 11.90
CA GLU A 133 3.79 -10.54 12.53
C GLU A 133 4.73 -11.33 11.62
N GLU A 134 4.39 -11.46 10.33
CA GLU A 134 5.22 -12.15 9.35
C GLU A 134 6.57 -11.45 9.12
N LEU A 135 6.59 -10.11 9.10
CA LEU A 135 7.81 -9.33 8.88
C LEU A 135 8.87 -9.57 9.97
N ARG A 136 8.46 -9.90 11.20
CA ARG A 136 9.39 -10.27 12.29
C ARG A 136 10.29 -11.45 11.95
N GLY A 137 9.84 -12.36 11.08
CA GLY A 137 10.65 -13.48 10.58
C GLY A 137 11.85 -13.07 9.72
N TYR A 138 11.94 -11.79 9.35
CA TYR A 138 12.96 -11.25 8.44
C TYR A 138 13.92 -10.26 9.13
N ALA A 139 14.05 -10.33 10.45
CA ALA A 139 14.88 -9.42 11.24
C ALA A 139 16.37 -9.38 10.82
N HIS A 140 16.88 -10.42 10.15
CA HIS A 140 18.24 -10.46 9.62
C HIS A 140 18.45 -9.63 8.35
N THR A 141 17.38 -9.21 7.68
CA THR A 141 17.46 -8.45 6.42
C THR A 141 17.79 -6.98 6.67
N LYS A 142 18.53 -6.37 5.75
CA LYS A 142 18.76 -4.92 5.75
C LYS A 142 17.44 -4.17 5.65
N TYR A 143 16.53 -4.65 4.80
CA TYR A 143 15.24 -4.00 4.61
C TYR A 143 14.42 -3.92 5.91
N TYR A 144 14.41 -4.99 6.72
CA TYR A 144 13.76 -4.96 8.03
C TYR A 144 14.34 -3.87 8.94
N GLN A 145 15.67 -3.78 8.99
CA GLN A 145 16.39 -2.84 9.86
C GLN A 145 16.11 -1.38 9.45
N GLU A 146 15.98 -1.12 8.15
CA GLU A 146 15.55 0.19 7.64
C GLU A 146 14.09 0.49 8.05
N VAL A 147 13.19 -0.47 7.84
CA VAL A 147 11.76 -0.29 8.15
C VAL A 147 11.49 -0.06 9.63
N ILE A 148 12.15 -0.79 10.54
CA ILE A 148 11.94 -0.61 11.98
C ILE A 148 12.47 0.74 12.49
N ALA A 149 13.47 1.32 11.82
CA ALA A 149 13.97 2.66 12.12
C ALA A 149 13.02 3.76 11.64
N GLU A 150 12.32 3.55 10.52
CA GLU A 150 11.47 4.58 9.89
C GLU A 150 9.98 4.48 10.27
N CYS A 151 9.45 3.27 10.46
CA CYS A 151 8.02 3.04 10.64
C CYS A 151 7.65 2.95 12.13
N GLY A 152 7.18 4.06 12.69
CA GLY A 152 6.76 4.11 14.10
C GLY A 152 5.65 3.11 14.48
N TYR A 153 4.78 2.71 13.55
CA TYR A 153 3.80 1.65 13.78
C TYR A 153 4.45 0.28 13.92
N PHE A 154 5.41 -0.02 13.05
CA PHE A 154 6.10 -1.30 13.08
C PHE A 154 7.00 -1.39 14.31
N LYS A 155 7.73 -0.32 14.63
CA LYS A 155 8.54 -0.24 15.84
C LYS A 155 7.71 -0.53 17.11
N ARG A 156 6.59 0.17 17.30
CA ARG A 156 5.68 -0.05 18.44
C ARG A 156 5.05 -1.44 18.48
N PHE A 157 4.94 -2.11 17.34
CA PHE A 157 4.40 -3.45 17.26
C PHE A 157 5.44 -4.51 17.67
N VAL A 158 6.73 -4.22 17.45
CA VAL A 158 7.85 -5.10 17.81
C VAL A 158 8.29 -4.89 19.25
N ASP A 159 8.24 -3.64 19.75
CA ASP A 159 8.51 -3.26 21.16
C ASP A 159 7.52 -3.89 22.15
#